data_AF-A0A938BCD5-F1
#
_entry.id   AF-A0A938BCD5-F1
#
_cell.length_a   1.000
_cell.length_b   1.000
_cell.length_c   1.000
_cell.angle_alpha   90.00
_cell.angle_beta   90.00
_cell.angle_gamma   90.00
#
_symmetry.space_group_name_H-M   'P 1'
#
loop_
_entity.id
_entity.type
_entity.pdbx_description
1 polymer ?
#
loop_
_entity_poly.entity_id
_entity_poly.type
_entity_poly.pdbx_seq_one_letter_code
_entity_poly.pdbx_strand_id
1 'polypeptide(L)'
;MRKCNSIPDFNSIDELMDFWDTHEFVDYLEDMEDVEFKVDLRRNRNYVRIDENIIKKIQQVAREKGIPYRRLINQWLNEKVAMS
;
A
#
# COMPACT_ATOMS: atom_id res chain seq x y z
N MET A 1 27.26 -25.52 -19.65
CA MET A 1 27.35 -24.48 -18.60
C MET A 1 26.69 -23.23 -19.16
N ARG A 2 25.62 -22.73 -18.52
CA ARG A 2 24.97 -21.48 -18.96
C ARG A 2 25.90 -20.32 -18.58
N LYS A 3 25.99 -19.32 -19.45
CA LYS A 3 26.79 -18.11 -19.20
C LYS A 3 26.15 -17.39 -18.01
N CYS A 4 26.91 -17.20 -16.94
CA CYS A 4 26.52 -16.29 -15.88
C CYS A 4 26.93 -14.88 -16.31
N ASN A 5 25.97 -13.97 -16.41
CA ASN A 5 26.22 -12.58 -16.75
C ASN A 5 26.42 -11.79 -15.44
N SER A 6 27.32 -10.81 -15.46
CA SER A 6 27.53 -9.90 -14.32
C SER A 6 26.81 -8.58 -14.58
N ILE A 7 26.26 -8.01 -13.51
CA ILE A 7 25.57 -6.72 -13.52
C ILE A 7 26.62 -5.62 -13.76
N PRO A 8 26.46 -4.78 -14.81
CA PRO A 8 27.41 -3.73 -15.11
C PRO A 8 27.33 -2.57 -14.10
N ASP A 9 28.40 -1.79 -14.00
CA ASP A 9 28.38 -0.53 -13.28
C ASP A 9 27.57 0.52 -14.05
N PHE A 10 26.61 1.16 -13.38
CA PHE A 10 25.78 2.21 -13.96
C PHE A 10 26.26 3.59 -13.54
N ASN A 11 26.32 4.54 -14.48
CA ASN A 11 26.74 5.91 -14.22
C ASN A 11 25.55 6.84 -13.91
N SER A 12 24.31 6.37 -14.10
CA SER A 12 23.08 7.10 -13.80
C SER A 12 21.90 6.17 -13.51
N ILE A 13 20.85 6.73 -12.90
CA ILE A 13 19.59 6.00 -12.64
C ILE A 13 18.89 5.65 -13.96
N ASP A 14 18.89 6.55 -14.94
CA ASP A 14 18.25 6.33 -16.24
C ASP A 14 18.91 5.14 -16.97
N GLU A 15 20.24 5.04 -16.94
CA GLU A 15 20.99 3.92 -17.52
C GLU A 15 20.65 2.57 -16.86
N LEU A 16 20.48 2.57 -15.53
CA LEU A 16 20.05 1.38 -14.77
C LEU A 16 18.62 0.96 -15.17
N MET A 17 17.72 1.93 -15.35
CA MET A 17 16.34 1.65 -15.78
C MET A 17 16.30 1.09 -17.20
N ASP A 18 16.97 1.73 -18.16
CA ASP A 18 17.04 1.29 -19.56
C ASP A 18 17.61 -0.13 -19.69
N PHE A 19 18.59 -0.48 -18.85
CA PHE A 19 19.12 -1.83 -18.77
C PHE A 19 18.07 -2.84 -18.31
N TRP A 20 17.38 -2.59 -17.19
CA TRP A 20 16.38 -3.52 -16.66
C TRP A 20 15.07 -3.58 -17.44
N ASP A 21 14.77 -2.59 -18.29
CA ASP A 21 13.64 -2.64 -19.23
C ASP A 21 13.81 -3.75 -20.29
N THR A 22 15.04 -4.17 -20.55
CA THR A 22 15.38 -5.15 -21.61
C THR A 22 15.98 -6.45 -21.08
N HIS A 23 16.32 -6.54 -19.79
CA HIS A 23 16.98 -7.69 -19.19
C HIS A 23 16.14 -8.34 -18.08
N GLU A 24 16.18 -9.67 -17.98
CA GLU A 24 15.49 -10.40 -16.92
C GLU A 24 16.40 -10.58 -15.69
N PHE A 25 15.88 -10.34 -14.49
CA PHE A 25 16.61 -10.52 -13.22
C PHE A 25 17.15 -11.93 -13.01
N VAL A 26 16.49 -12.95 -13.58
CA VAL A 26 16.86 -14.36 -13.39
C VAL A 26 18.22 -14.71 -13.99
N ASP A 27 18.69 -13.94 -14.98
CA ASP A 27 19.97 -14.15 -15.66
C ASP A 27 21.19 -13.64 -14.86
N TYR A 28 20.94 -12.94 -13.75
CA TYR A 28 21.94 -12.26 -12.92
C TYR A 28 21.89 -12.69 -11.44
N LEU A 29 21.18 -13.76 -11.11
CA LEU A 29 20.98 -14.21 -9.72
C LEU A 29 22.29 -14.54 -8.97
N GLU A 30 23.34 -14.97 -9.67
CA GLU A 30 24.64 -15.26 -9.03
C GLU A 30 25.39 -13.98 -8.60
N ASP A 31 25.02 -12.82 -9.16
CA ASP A 31 25.60 -11.50 -8.86
C ASP A 31 24.70 -10.68 -7.90
N MET A 32 23.67 -11.32 -7.35
CA MET A 32 22.73 -10.71 -6.40
C MET A 32 22.91 -11.33 -5.01
N GLU A 33 22.63 -10.52 -3.98
CA GLU A 33 22.59 -10.99 -2.60
C GLU A 33 21.15 -11.15 -2.13
N ASP A 34 20.89 -12.20 -1.34
CA ASP A 34 19.60 -12.37 -0.67
C ASP A 34 19.39 -11.27 0.38
N VAL A 35 18.36 -10.45 0.19
CA VAL A 35 17.99 -9.40 1.14
C VAL A 35 16.74 -9.82 1.91
N GLU A 36 16.84 -9.88 3.24
CA GLU A 36 15.67 -10.00 4.11
C GLU A 36 14.93 -8.65 4.18
N PHE A 37 13.75 -8.57 3.57
CA PHE A 37 12.83 -7.44 3.74
C PHE A 37 11.55 -7.88 4.45
N LYS A 38 11.11 -7.07 5.42
CA LYS A 38 9.84 -7.28 6.13
C LYS A 38 8.78 -6.36 5.53
N VAL A 39 7.85 -6.91 4.78
CA VAL A 39 6.65 -6.19 4.36
C VAL A 39 5.57 -6.38 5.42
N ASP A 40 5.25 -5.33 6.18
CA ASP A 40 4.06 -5.35 7.02
C ASP A 40 2.82 -5.09 6.16
N LEU A 41 2.21 -6.16 5.66
CA LEU A 41 0.94 -6.11 4.93
C LEU A 41 -0.28 -5.94 5.85
N ARG A 42 -0.09 -5.78 7.18
CA ARG A 42 -1.21 -5.51 8.08
C ARG A 42 -1.76 -4.13 7.76
N ARG A 43 -2.87 -4.11 7.02
CA ARG A 43 -3.72 -2.92 6.90
C ARG A 43 -3.98 -2.40 8.32
N ASN A 44 -3.51 -1.19 8.63
CA ASN A 44 -3.74 -0.53 9.91
C ASN A 44 -5.26 -0.39 10.14
N ARG A 45 -5.86 -1.38 10.81
CA ARG A 45 -7.28 -1.39 11.16
C ARG A 45 -7.40 -0.92 12.59
N ASN A 46 -7.86 0.31 12.76
CA ASN A 46 -8.26 0.83 14.06
C ASN A 46 -9.70 0.39 14.35
N TYR A 47 -9.90 -0.30 15.46
CA TYR A 47 -11.22 -0.70 15.94
C TYR A 47 -11.63 0.26 17.06
N VAL A 48 -12.80 0.88 16.89
CA VAL A 48 -13.38 1.80 17.88
C VAL A 48 -14.74 1.25 18.27
N ARG A 49 -15.00 1.17 19.57
CA ARG A 49 -16.32 0.80 20.08
C ARG A 49 -17.28 1.99 19.88
N ILE A 50 -18.40 1.75 19.22
CA ILE A 50 -19.48 2.72 19.02
C ILE A 50 -20.71 2.18 19.75
N ASP A 51 -21.44 3.06 20.45
CA ASP A 51 -22.70 2.69 21.09
C ASP A 51 -23.72 2.16 20.07
N GLU A 52 -24.52 1.18 20.49
CA GLU A 52 -25.48 0.49 19.60
C GLU A 52 -26.55 1.45 19.05
N ASN A 53 -27.03 2.39 19.86
CA ASN A 53 -28.04 3.34 19.42
C ASN A 53 -27.47 4.34 18.43
N ILE A 54 -26.20 4.70 18.59
CA ILE A 54 -25.49 5.59 17.68
C ILE A 54 -25.32 4.89 16.33
N ILE A 55 -24.73 3.69 16.29
CA ILE A 55 -24.45 3.03 15.01
C ILE A 55 -25.72 2.76 14.19
N LYS A 56 -26.85 2.45 14.84
CA LYS A 56 -28.16 2.32 14.17
C LYS A 56 -28.58 3.61 13.46
N LYS A 57 -28.46 4.77 14.12
CA LYS A 57 -28.76 6.08 13.51
C LYS A 57 -27.82 6.38 12.35
N ILE A 58 -26.52 6.11 12.50
CA ILE A 58 -25.54 6.33 11.42
C ILE A 58 -25.87 5.47 10.20
N GLN A 59 -26.24 4.20 10.41
CA GLN A 59 -26.63 3.31 9.31
C GLN A 59 -27.88 3.80 8.59
N GLN A 60 -28.87 4.35 9.31
CA GLN A 60 -30.05 4.95 8.69
C GLN A 60 -29.66 6.13 7.79
N VAL A 61 -28.89 7.09 8.31
CA VAL A 61 -28.44 8.26 7.54
C VAL A 61 -27.59 7.85 6.33
N ALA A 62 -26.74 6.83 6.50
CA ALA A 62 -25.90 6.32 5.42
C ALA A 62 -26.75 5.68 4.30
N ARG A 63 -27.81 4.94 4.65
CA ARG A 63 -28.77 4.37 3.68
C ARG A 63 -29.50 5.47 2.92
N GLU A 64 -30.01 6.49 3.61
CA GLU A 64 -30.68 7.64 3.00
C GLU A 64 -29.76 8.39 2.03
N LYS A 65 -28.45 8.46 2.33
CA LYS A 65 -27.43 9.06 1.47
C LYS A 65 -26.87 8.11 0.39
N GLY A 66 -27.26 6.84 0.37
CA GLY A 66 -26.76 5.85 -0.58
C GLY A 66 -25.25 5.54 -0.45
N ILE A 67 -24.66 5.71 0.74
CA ILE A 67 -23.22 5.48 0.97
C ILE A 67 -22.97 4.47 2.10
N PRO A 68 -21.82 3.78 2.13
CA PRO A 68 -21.47 2.92 3.25
C PRO A 68 -21.32 3.70 4.56
N TYR A 69 -21.90 3.19 5.65
CA TYR A 69 -21.84 3.85 6.97
C TYR A 69 -20.40 4.12 7.45
N ARG A 70 -19.45 3.23 7.12
CA ARG A 70 -18.03 3.44 7.42
C ARG A 70 -17.44 4.67 6.75
N ARG A 71 -17.86 4.97 5.50
CA ARG A 71 -17.43 6.17 4.78
C ARG A 71 -17.99 7.42 5.47
N LEU A 72 -19.26 7.38 5.85
CA LEU A 72 -19.92 8.48 6.57
C LEU A 72 -19.25 8.77 7.92
N ILE A 73 -18.92 7.73 8.69
CA ILE A 73 -18.18 7.86 9.97
C ILE A 73 -16.84 8.57 9.74
N ASN A 74 -16.05 8.11 8.77
CA ASN A 74 -14.75 8.71 8.48
C ASN A 74 -14.88 10.18 8.06
N GLN A 75 -15.89 10.51 7.24
CA GLN A 75 -16.13 11.88 6.83
C GLN A 75 -16.43 12.79 8.04
N TRP A 76 -17.35 12.38 8.92
CA TRP A 76 -17.67 13.17 10.11
C TRP A 76 -16.51 13.30 11.08
N LEU A 77 -15.70 12.24 11.26
CA LEU A 77 -14.50 12.31 12.08
C LEU A 77 -13.48 13.30 11.50
N ASN A 78 -13.27 13.27 10.18
CA ASN A 78 -12.38 14.21 9.51
C ASN A 78 -12.86 15.66 9.65
N GLU A 79 -14.16 15.91 9.48
CA GLU A 79 -14.75 17.24 9.69
C GLU A 79 -14.50 17.73 11.12
N LYS A 80 -14.65 16.86 12.13
CA LYS A 80 -14.44 17.22 13.54
C LYS A 80 -12.98 17.46 13.91
N VAL A 81 -12.07 16.66 13.37
CA VAL A 81 -10.62 16.83 13.62
C VAL A 81 -10.06 18.03 12.84
N ALA A 82 -10.60 18.36 11.67
CA ALA A 82 -10.17 19.55 10.91
C ALA A 82 -10.61 20.87 11.56
N MET A 83 -11.62 20.84 12.44
CA MET A 83 -12.08 22.00 13.21
C MET A 83 -11.37 22.17 14.56
N SER A 84 -10.48 21.25 14.94
CA SER A 84 -9.66 21.32 16.17
C SER A 84 -8.25 21.76 15.85
#